data_AF-A0A7C2N343-F1
#
_entry.id   AF-A0A7C2N343-F1
#
_cell.length_a   1.000
_cell.length_b   1.000
_cell.length_c   1.000
_cell.angle_alpha   90.00
_cell.angle_beta   90.00
_cell.angle_gamma   90.00
#
_symmetry.space_group_name_H-M   'P 1'
#
loop_
_entity.id
_entity.type
_entity.pdbx_description
1 polymer ?
#
loop_
_entity_poly.entity_id
_entity_poly.type
_entity_poly.pdbx_seq_one_letter_code
_entity_poly.pdbx_strand_id
1 'polypeptide(L)'
;MIKGFSLLLFLVCIFFIKTDFAYPEQEKNVIKSINVKEVPLKDVNSGVWKRAPVTRVDVIPQNMTTPFLDTPTIPYINVRSVHNGNWIAFLLEWEDETRDALVDVAKFTDQVAIQIPLDPKNLPAFMMGNKGGRVHIIHWKAIWQDDIEKGYRDVQTLHPNYWVDLYFFSEPMIYAEGEFPLQPTTVDYFITPEALNYIPGAYARNPLSIFHRTQPVEEAIAEGFGTFTTQPKQNAVGWGRWEKGVWRVIIARPIVTDDPNDASITEKTYAAFAVWNGSAKNVGARKHYAPWIEIEVEK
;
A
#
# COMPACT_ATOMS: atom_id res chain seq x y z
N MET A 1 -87.11 -4.73 34.65
CA MET A 1 -86.37 -4.17 33.50
C MET A 1 -84.98 -3.76 33.99
N ILE A 2 -83.97 -4.46 33.50
CA ILE A 2 -82.59 -4.62 34.02
C ILE A 2 -81.71 -3.53 33.34
N LYS A 3 -81.17 -2.54 34.07
CA LYS A 3 -79.83 -2.44 34.71
C LYS A 3 -78.62 -2.76 33.81
N GLY A 4 -77.70 -1.80 33.69
CA GLY A 4 -76.25 -2.06 33.64
C GLY A 4 -75.51 -1.61 32.38
N PHE A 5 -74.97 -0.40 32.40
CA PHE A 5 -73.88 0.04 31.52
C PHE A 5 -72.57 -0.43 32.17
N SER A 6 -71.79 -1.30 31.51
CA SER A 6 -70.48 -1.74 31.99
C SER A 6 -69.41 -1.34 30.99
N LEU A 7 -68.63 -0.32 31.35
CA LEU A 7 -67.43 0.13 30.66
C LEU A 7 -66.27 -0.78 31.09
N LEU A 8 -65.76 -1.62 30.19
CA LEU A 8 -64.64 -2.51 30.47
C LEU A 8 -63.32 -1.76 30.22
N LEU A 9 -62.62 -1.39 31.29
CA LEU A 9 -61.25 -0.87 31.25
C LEU A 9 -60.28 -2.06 31.04
N PHE A 10 -59.53 -2.08 29.94
CA PHE A 10 -58.41 -3.01 29.76
C PHE A 10 -57.12 -2.34 30.25
N LEU A 11 -56.57 -2.83 31.36
CA LEU A 11 -55.27 -2.43 31.88
C LEU A 11 -54.18 -3.24 31.14
N VAL A 12 -53.34 -2.57 30.35
CA VAL A 12 -52.15 -3.18 29.73
C VAL A 12 -50.94 -2.83 30.59
N CYS A 13 -50.45 -3.79 31.37
CA CYS A 13 -49.17 -3.69 32.07
C CYS A 13 -48.03 -3.95 31.09
N ILE A 14 -47.27 -2.90 30.72
CA ILE A 14 -46.04 -3.02 29.93
C ILE A 14 -44.89 -3.29 30.90
N PHE A 15 -44.38 -4.53 30.91
CA PHE A 15 -43.11 -4.87 31.55
C PHE A 15 -41.97 -4.39 30.65
N PHE A 16 -41.25 -3.34 31.07
CA PHE A 16 -39.97 -2.98 30.47
C PHE A 16 -38.89 -3.93 30.98
N ILE A 17 -38.58 -4.98 30.20
CA ILE A 17 -37.37 -5.76 30.40
C ILE A 17 -36.22 -4.91 29.85
N LYS A 18 -35.44 -4.27 30.72
CA LYS A 18 -34.13 -3.72 30.36
C LYS A 18 -33.18 -4.89 30.14
N THR A 19 -33.06 -5.36 28.92
CA THR A 19 -31.91 -6.16 28.50
C THR A 19 -30.78 -5.19 28.22
N ASP A 20 -29.88 -4.99 29.18
CA ASP A 20 -28.59 -4.37 28.93
C ASP A 20 -27.80 -5.29 27.99
N PHE A 21 -27.85 -5.00 26.70
CA PHE A 21 -26.90 -5.55 25.74
C PHE A 21 -25.54 -4.92 26.03
N ALA A 22 -24.76 -5.58 26.91
CA ALA A 22 -23.34 -5.33 26.99
C ALA A 22 -22.72 -5.78 25.66
N TYR A 23 -22.43 -4.81 24.78
CA TYR A 23 -21.56 -5.06 23.64
C TYR A 23 -20.20 -5.50 24.21
N PRO A 24 -19.65 -6.67 23.82
CA PRO A 24 -18.30 -7.03 24.21
C PRO A 24 -17.38 -5.90 23.74
N GLU A 25 -16.59 -5.37 24.67
CA GLU A 25 -15.57 -4.37 24.39
C GLU A 25 -14.60 -4.99 23.39
N GLN A 26 -14.71 -4.58 22.12
CA GLN A 26 -13.82 -5.02 21.06
C GLN A 26 -12.42 -4.57 21.47
N GLU A 27 -11.53 -5.53 21.75
CA GLU A 27 -10.13 -5.26 22.07
C GLU A 27 -9.60 -4.31 20.99
N LYS A 28 -9.22 -3.09 21.38
CA LYS A 28 -8.72 -2.11 20.40
C LYS A 28 -7.48 -2.72 19.74
N ASN A 29 -7.56 -2.99 18.44
CA ASN A 29 -6.41 -3.35 17.63
C ASN A 29 -5.46 -2.13 17.63
N VAL A 30 -4.47 -2.15 18.52
CA VAL A 30 -3.43 -1.10 18.62
C VAL A 30 -2.10 -1.71 18.21
N ILE A 31 -1.42 -1.08 17.25
CA ILE A 31 -0.10 -1.49 16.80
C ILE A 31 0.94 -0.92 17.76
N LYS A 32 1.63 -1.79 18.49
CA LYS A 32 2.73 -1.37 19.38
C LYS A 32 4.05 -1.42 18.64
N SER A 33 4.70 -0.26 18.52
CA SER A 33 6.04 -0.12 17.96
C SER A 33 7.08 -0.21 19.08
N ILE A 34 7.85 -1.30 19.10
CA ILE A 34 8.84 -1.54 20.17
C ILE A 34 10.19 -0.90 19.86
N ASN A 35 10.92 -0.50 20.91
CA ASN A 35 12.26 0.07 20.77
C ASN A 35 13.31 -1.03 20.46
N VAL A 36 14.15 -0.77 19.46
CA VAL A 36 15.20 -1.68 18.99
C VAL A 36 16.48 -0.92 18.72
N LYS A 37 17.63 -1.58 18.88
CA LYS A 37 18.93 -0.98 18.57
C LYS A 37 19.10 -0.66 17.08
N GLU A 38 18.67 -1.59 16.23
CA GLU A 38 18.77 -1.48 14.78
C GLU A 38 17.45 -1.86 14.14
N VAL A 39 16.99 -1.03 13.21
CA VAL A 39 15.76 -1.23 12.46
C VAL A 39 16.11 -1.98 11.17
N PRO A 40 15.61 -3.21 10.96
CA PRO A 40 15.87 -3.94 9.73
C PRO A 40 15.12 -3.30 8.56
N LEU A 41 15.85 -2.66 7.64
CA LEU A 41 15.27 -1.93 6.50
C LEU A 41 14.95 -2.83 5.29
N LYS A 42 15.64 -3.98 5.17
CA LYS A 42 15.46 -4.94 4.06
C LYS A 42 15.31 -6.40 4.52
N ASP A 43 15.76 -6.73 5.72
CA ASP A 43 15.71 -8.11 6.23
C ASP A 43 14.37 -8.42 6.92
N VAL A 44 13.44 -8.95 6.13
CA VAL A 44 12.13 -9.42 6.60
C VAL A 44 12.23 -10.60 7.58
N ASN A 45 13.34 -11.35 7.55
CA ASN A 45 13.57 -12.53 8.39
C ASN A 45 14.35 -12.21 9.67
N SER A 46 14.70 -10.94 9.88
CA SER A 46 15.42 -10.50 11.07
C SER A 46 14.73 -10.98 12.35
N GLY A 47 15.53 -11.53 13.27
CA GLY A 47 15.06 -11.98 14.58
C GLY A 47 14.42 -10.86 15.42
N VAL A 48 14.70 -9.59 15.09
CA VAL A 48 14.09 -8.42 15.74
C VAL A 48 12.57 -8.45 15.66
N TRP A 49 12.01 -8.88 14.53
CA TRP A 49 10.56 -8.94 14.32
C TRP A 49 9.84 -9.88 15.29
N LYS A 50 10.53 -10.91 15.81
CA LYS A 50 9.94 -11.86 16.77
C LYS A 50 9.64 -11.22 18.14
N ARG A 51 10.25 -10.08 18.44
CA ARG A 51 10.03 -9.33 19.70
C ARG A 51 8.81 -8.42 19.61
N ALA A 52 8.46 -7.97 18.42
CA ALA A 52 7.32 -7.08 18.21
C ALA A 52 6.01 -7.87 18.24
N PRO A 53 4.97 -7.40 18.96
CA PRO A 53 3.68 -8.05 18.97
C PRO A 53 3.03 -8.02 17.58
N VAL A 54 2.32 -9.10 17.24
CA VAL A 54 1.53 -9.16 16.02
C VAL A 54 0.19 -8.49 16.27
N THR A 55 -0.12 -7.48 15.47
CA THR A 55 -1.46 -6.90 15.42
C THR A 55 -2.12 -7.38 14.14
N ARG A 56 -3.21 -8.14 14.27
CA ARG A 56 -4.02 -8.54 13.12
C ARG A 56 -4.96 -7.40 12.77
N VAL A 57 -4.87 -6.92 11.54
CA VAL A 57 -5.70 -5.84 11.00
C VAL A 57 -6.60 -6.45 9.93
N ASP A 58 -7.88 -6.60 10.27
CA ASP A 58 -8.88 -7.04 9.28
C ASP A 58 -9.06 -5.96 8.21
N VAL A 59 -9.12 -6.39 6.96
CA VAL A 59 -9.29 -5.50 5.80
C VAL A 59 -10.63 -5.75 5.13
N ILE A 60 -11.23 -4.70 4.60
CA ILE A 60 -12.52 -4.76 3.91
C ILE A 60 -12.35 -4.37 2.44
N PRO A 61 -13.18 -4.91 1.53
CA PRO A 61 -13.13 -4.52 0.13
C PRO A 61 -13.56 -3.07 -0.07
N GLN A 62 -12.91 -2.38 -1.01
CA GLN A 62 -13.44 -1.12 -1.53
C GLN A 62 -14.67 -1.41 -2.41
N ASN A 63 -15.84 -1.01 -1.93
CA ASN A 63 -17.12 -1.14 -2.62
C ASN A 63 -17.98 0.14 -2.53
N MET A 64 -17.37 1.26 -2.13
CA MET A 64 -18.06 2.53 -1.92
C MET A 64 -18.26 3.32 -3.22
N THR A 65 -17.30 3.23 -4.15
CA THR A 65 -17.35 3.88 -5.46
C THR A 65 -16.69 3.02 -6.52
N THR A 66 -17.16 3.09 -7.76
CA THR A 66 -16.59 2.33 -8.86
C THR A 66 -15.16 2.79 -9.18
N PRO A 67 -14.23 1.88 -9.53
CA PRO A 67 -14.44 0.43 -9.70
C PRO A 67 -14.44 -0.33 -8.36
N PHE A 68 -15.45 -1.17 -8.13
CA PHE A 68 -15.59 -1.99 -6.92
C PHE A 68 -14.65 -3.19 -6.92
N LEU A 69 -14.33 -3.68 -5.72
CA LEU A 69 -13.73 -4.99 -5.51
C LEU A 69 -14.83 -6.02 -5.20
N ASP A 70 -15.29 -6.71 -6.23
CA ASP A 70 -16.41 -7.66 -6.12
C ASP A 70 -16.01 -8.99 -5.44
N THR A 71 -14.75 -9.40 -5.60
CA THR A 71 -14.22 -10.67 -5.05
C THR A 71 -13.05 -10.38 -4.12
N PRO A 72 -13.31 -10.16 -2.81
CA PRO A 72 -12.25 -9.97 -1.84
C PRO A 72 -11.48 -11.28 -1.62
N THR A 73 -10.16 -11.24 -1.79
CA THR A 73 -9.26 -12.39 -1.58
C THR A 73 -8.44 -12.34 -0.30
N ILE A 74 -8.17 -11.14 0.25
CA ILE A 74 -7.37 -10.95 1.46
C ILE A 74 -8.29 -10.57 2.63
N PRO A 75 -8.42 -11.41 3.68
CA PRO A 75 -9.28 -11.11 4.82
C PRO A 75 -8.62 -10.21 5.88
N TYR A 76 -7.30 -10.28 6.03
CA TYR A 76 -6.55 -9.52 7.03
C TYR A 76 -5.09 -9.36 6.60
N ILE A 77 -4.41 -8.40 7.22
CA ILE A 77 -2.95 -8.30 7.22
C ILE A 77 -2.43 -8.36 8.66
N ASN A 78 -1.29 -9.02 8.87
CA ASN A 78 -0.58 -8.99 10.14
C ASN A 78 0.45 -7.85 10.09
N VAL A 79 0.44 -7.01 11.13
CA VAL A 79 1.34 -5.87 11.25
C VAL A 79 2.19 -6.01 12.50
N ARG A 80 3.50 -5.86 12.34
CA ARG A 80 4.45 -5.64 13.44
C ARG A 80 5.14 -4.30 13.23
N SER A 81 5.51 -3.60 14.30
CA SER A 81 6.23 -2.34 14.22
C SER A 81 7.42 -2.31 15.16
N VAL A 82 8.52 -1.72 14.71
CA VAL A 82 9.74 -1.48 15.50
C VAL A 82 10.30 -0.10 15.20
N HIS A 83 11.02 0.49 16.15
CA HIS A 83 11.68 1.79 15.97
C HIS A 83 12.96 1.91 16.79
N ASN A 84 13.80 2.89 16.44
CA ASN A 84 15.03 3.20 17.21
C ASN A 84 15.17 4.69 17.54
N GLY A 85 14.06 5.42 17.60
CA GLY A 85 14.03 6.87 17.78
C GLY A 85 14.38 7.70 16.54
N ASN A 86 15.13 7.14 15.58
CA ASN A 86 15.43 7.79 14.30
C ASN A 86 14.54 7.27 13.16
N TRP A 87 14.33 5.96 13.12
CA TRP A 87 13.54 5.25 12.12
C TRP A 87 12.40 4.49 12.79
N ILE A 88 11.29 4.37 12.07
CA ILE A 88 10.20 3.44 12.37
C ILE A 88 10.00 2.53 11.16
N ALA A 89 9.75 1.25 11.39
CA ALA A 89 9.50 0.26 10.36
C ALA A 89 8.31 -0.62 10.71
N PHE A 90 7.54 -0.93 9.68
CA PHE A 90 6.40 -1.81 9.73
C PHE A 90 6.68 -3.04 8.89
N LEU A 91 6.47 -4.21 9.48
CA LEU A 91 6.43 -5.48 8.76
C LEU A 91 4.97 -5.85 8.54
N LEU A 92 4.58 -5.92 7.27
CA LEU A 92 3.24 -6.23 6.79
C LEU A 92 3.26 -7.64 6.20
N GLU A 93 2.35 -8.50 6.64
CA GLU A 93 2.29 -9.88 6.16
C GLU A 93 0.86 -10.26 5.76
N TRP A 94 0.69 -10.85 4.58
CA TRP A 94 -0.60 -11.36 4.11
C TRP A 94 -0.42 -12.62 3.28
N GLU A 95 -1.47 -13.45 3.27
CA GLU A 95 -1.53 -14.65 2.44
C GLU A 95 -1.83 -14.25 0.99
N ASP A 96 -1.01 -14.78 0.09
CA ASP A 96 -1.17 -14.64 -1.35
C ASP A 96 -0.54 -15.85 -2.05
N GLU A 97 -1.34 -16.69 -2.69
CA GLU A 97 -0.87 -17.91 -3.34
C GLU A 97 0.08 -17.64 -4.51
N THR A 98 0.07 -16.42 -5.05
CA THR A 98 0.88 -16.00 -6.20
C THR A 98 1.87 -14.92 -5.82
N ARG A 99 2.98 -14.86 -6.57
CA ARG A 99 3.94 -13.75 -6.53
C ARG A 99 3.77 -12.92 -7.79
N ASP A 100 2.85 -11.97 -7.78
CA ASP A 100 2.53 -11.15 -8.93
C ASP A 100 3.41 -9.90 -8.96
N ALA A 101 4.55 -10.02 -9.63
CA ALA A 101 5.48 -8.90 -9.82
C ALA A 101 5.52 -8.39 -11.25
N LEU A 102 4.85 -9.01 -12.22
CA LEU A 102 4.86 -8.62 -13.64
C LEU A 102 3.55 -7.95 -14.04
N VAL A 103 3.62 -6.95 -14.91
CA VAL A 103 2.43 -6.33 -15.52
C VAL A 103 2.36 -6.69 -17.00
N ASP A 104 1.16 -6.91 -17.50
CA ASP A 104 0.85 -7.23 -18.89
C ASP A 104 -0.63 -6.89 -19.13
N VAL A 105 -1.14 -7.12 -20.33
CA VAL A 105 -2.58 -7.02 -20.61
C VAL A 105 -3.35 -7.88 -19.61
N ALA A 106 -4.14 -7.21 -18.77
CA ALA A 106 -4.93 -7.80 -17.68
C ALA A 106 -4.14 -8.55 -16.58
N LYS A 107 -2.82 -8.36 -16.50
CA LYS A 107 -2.00 -8.83 -15.36
C LYS A 107 -1.61 -7.64 -14.50
N PHE A 108 -1.87 -7.76 -13.20
CA PHE A 108 -1.61 -6.73 -12.20
C PHE A 108 -0.63 -7.26 -11.16
N THR A 109 -0.15 -6.38 -10.29
CA THR A 109 0.93 -6.69 -9.35
C THR A 109 0.49 -6.53 -7.92
N ASP A 110 1.14 -7.31 -7.07
CA ASP A 110 0.97 -7.26 -5.63
C ASP A 110 1.52 -5.97 -5.07
N GLN A 111 0.73 -5.35 -4.19
CA GLN A 111 1.03 -4.04 -3.64
C GLN A 111 0.52 -3.97 -2.20
N VAL A 112 1.18 -3.14 -1.39
CA VAL A 112 0.72 -2.81 -0.05
C VAL A 112 1.09 -1.37 0.28
N ALA A 113 0.21 -0.67 0.96
CA ALA A 113 0.41 0.72 1.32
C ALA A 113 0.08 0.98 2.79
N ILE A 114 0.83 1.90 3.37
CA ILE A 114 0.54 2.53 4.67
C ILE A 114 0.20 3.99 4.40
N GLN A 115 -0.86 4.46 5.04
CA GLN A 115 -1.25 5.87 5.05
C GLN A 115 -1.16 6.38 6.49
N ILE A 116 -0.57 7.55 6.69
CA ILE A 116 -0.36 8.19 8.00
C ILE A 116 -0.94 9.61 7.93
N PRO A 117 -1.72 10.09 8.91
CA PRO A 117 -2.26 11.43 8.89
C PRO A 117 -1.18 12.47 9.22
N LEU A 118 -1.17 13.61 8.55
CA LEU A 118 -0.24 14.70 8.89
C LEU A 118 -0.60 15.36 10.24
N ASP A 119 -1.90 15.40 10.58
CA ASP A 119 -2.40 15.83 11.89
C ASP A 119 -3.05 14.63 12.62
N PRO A 120 -2.31 13.93 13.51
CA PRO A 120 -2.86 12.80 14.26
C PRO A 120 -3.85 13.22 15.36
N LYS A 121 -3.98 14.51 15.68
CA LYS A 121 -4.96 15.00 16.68
C LYS A 121 -6.35 15.17 16.06
N ASN A 122 -6.40 15.57 14.80
CA ASN A 122 -7.63 15.75 14.03
C ASN A 122 -7.60 14.81 12.82
N LEU A 123 -8.01 13.55 13.05
CA LEU A 123 -7.93 12.53 12.01
C LEU A 123 -8.73 12.93 10.77
N PRO A 124 -8.08 13.04 9.59
CA PRO A 124 -8.80 13.26 8.36
C PRO A 124 -9.55 11.99 7.95
N ALA A 125 -10.36 12.06 6.90
CA ALA A 125 -11.01 10.86 6.38
C ALA A 125 -9.96 9.80 6.01
N PHE A 126 -10.16 8.55 6.44
CA PHE A 126 -9.24 7.45 6.09
C PHE A 126 -9.22 7.16 4.58
N MET A 127 -10.20 7.68 3.84
CA MET A 127 -10.32 7.61 2.38
C MET A 127 -9.37 8.59 1.66
N MET A 128 -8.08 8.48 1.97
CA MET A 128 -7.01 9.32 1.39
C MET A 128 -7.09 10.79 1.79
N GLY A 129 -7.67 11.10 2.94
CA GLY A 129 -7.80 12.45 3.47
C GLY A 129 -9.07 13.17 3.01
N ASN A 130 -9.08 14.47 3.23
CA ASN A 130 -10.11 15.40 2.77
C ASN A 130 -9.48 16.80 2.64
N LYS A 131 -10.21 17.78 2.11
CA LYS A 131 -9.72 19.17 2.00
C LYS A 131 -9.18 19.66 3.35
N GLY A 132 -7.90 20.06 3.39
CA GLY A 132 -7.19 20.50 4.60
C GLY A 132 -6.76 19.38 5.56
N GLY A 133 -7.20 18.15 5.32
CA GLY A 133 -6.88 16.94 6.07
C GLY A 133 -5.96 16.03 5.26
N ARG A 134 -4.69 16.41 5.15
CA ARG A 134 -3.69 15.70 4.35
C ARG A 134 -3.24 14.38 4.97
N VAL A 135 -2.90 13.44 4.09
CA VAL A 135 -2.29 12.17 4.47
C VAL A 135 -1.00 11.93 3.69
N HIS A 136 -0.05 11.30 4.35
CA HIS A 136 1.20 10.79 3.80
C HIS A 136 1.01 9.31 3.48
N ILE A 137 1.27 8.89 2.25
CA ILE A 137 1.10 7.50 1.80
C ILE A 137 2.46 6.96 1.36
N ILE A 138 2.79 5.77 1.84
CA ILE A 138 3.96 5.00 1.41
C ILE A 138 3.43 3.71 0.78
N HIS A 139 3.69 3.55 -0.51
CA HIS A 139 3.08 2.49 -1.33
C HIS A 139 4.16 1.59 -1.92
N TRP A 140 4.31 0.39 -1.36
CA TRP A 140 5.20 -0.64 -1.89
C TRP A 140 4.55 -1.36 -3.08
N LYS A 141 5.34 -1.63 -4.12
CA LYS A 141 4.90 -2.34 -5.32
C LYS A 141 5.88 -3.47 -5.66
N ALA A 142 5.39 -4.70 -5.82
CA ALA A 142 6.20 -5.84 -6.18
C ALA A 142 6.97 -5.62 -7.50
N ILE A 143 6.34 -4.93 -8.46
CA ILE A 143 6.98 -4.61 -9.74
C ILE A 143 8.21 -3.73 -9.59
N TRP A 144 8.12 -2.71 -8.75
CA TRP A 144 9.21 -1.76 -8.53
C TRP A 144 10.38 -2.41 -7.81
N GLN A 145 10.13 -3.44 -6.99
CA GLN A 145 11.20 -4.22 -6.40
C GLN A 145 11.90 -5.11 -7.42
N ASP A 146 11.14 -5.79 -8.28
CA ASP A 146 11.72 -6.58 -9.35
C ASP A 146 12.59 -5.72 -10.29
N ASP A 147 12.22 -4.45 -10.54
CA ASP A 147 13.06 -3.52 -11.32
C ASP A 147 14.43 -3.28 -10.67
N ILE A 148 14.52 -3.34 -9.33
CA ILE A 148 15.75 -3.18 -8.57
C ILE A 148 16.54 -4.50 -8.53
N GLU A 149 15.85 -5.62 -8.30
CA GLU A 149 16.49 -6.93 -8.10
C GLU A 149 16.95 -7.58 -9.42
N LYS A 150 16.22 -7.33 -10.51
CA LYS A 150 16.41 -7.99 -11.81
C LYS A 150 16.75 -7.03 -12.95
N GLY A 151 16.75 -5.72 -12.67
CA GLY A 151 16.85 -4.67 -13.68
C GLY A 151 15.48 -4.27 -14.24
N TYR A 152 15.43 -3.11 -14.88
CA TYR A 152 14.21 -2.59 -15.50
C TYR A 152 13.64 -3.59 -16.51
N ARG A 153 12.33 -3.82 -16.44
CA ARG A 153 11.69 -4.84 -17.25
C ARG A 153 11.06 -4.26 -18.50
N ASP A 154 11.59 -4.69 -19.62
CA ASP A 154 11.12 -4.36 -20.96
C ASP A 154 10.19 -5.45 -21.52
N VAL A 155 9.64 -5.22 -22.71
CA VAL A 155 8.78 -6.16 -23.47
C VAL A 155 9.41 -7.55 -23.58
N GLN A 156 10.73 -7.62 -23.75
CA GLN A 156 11.50 -8.87 -23.83
C GLN A 156 11.44 -9.70 -22.54
N THR A 157 11.16 -9.08 -21.39
CA THR A 157 11.01 -9.79 -20.12
C THR A 157 9.79 -10.71 -20.13
N LEU A 158 8.71 -10.31 -20.81
CA LEU A 158 7.49 -11.11 -20.97
C LEU A 158 7.50 -11.93 -22.24
N HIS A 159 8.17 -11.43 -23.27
CA HIS A 159 8.25 -12.03 -24.59
C HIS A 159 9.73 -12.22 -24.98
N PRO A 160 10.40 -13.29 -24.52
CA PRO A 160 11.85 -13.48 -24.75
C PRO A 160 12.28 -13.56 -26.22
N ASN A 161 11.33 -13.82 -27.12
CA ASN A 161 11.53 -13.87 -28.57
C ASN A 161 11.14 -12.56 -29.27
N TYR A 162 10.79 -11.51 -28.50
CA TYR A 162 10.54 -10.18 -29.05
C TYR A 162 11.86 -9.58 -29.53
N TRP A 163 11.85 -9.06 -30.75
CA TRP A 163 12.97 -8.39 -31.38
C TRP A 163 12.46 -7.16 -32.10
N VAL A 164 13.37 -6.24 -32.41
CA VAL A 164 13.07 -5.04 -33.20
C VAL A 164 14.05 -4.91 -34.36
N ASP A 165 13.51 -4.62 -35.55
CA ASP A 165 14.32 -4.42 -36.77
C ASP A 165 15.10 -3.10 -36.71
N LEU A 166 14.49 -2.07 -36.11
CA LEU A 166 14.92 -0.70 -36.29
C LEU A 166 14.43 0.22 -35.17
N TYR A 167 15.37 0.87 -34.49
CA TYR A 167 15.10 2.00 -33.59
C TYR A 167 16.02 3.17 -33.97
N PHE A 168 15.48 4.11 -34.74
CA PHE A 168 16.22 5.30 -35.18
C PHE A 168 16.54 6.28 -34.06
N PHE A 169 15.92 6.10 -32.88
CA PHE A 169 16.01 7.05 -31.76
C PHE A 169 16.74 6.46 -30.55
N SER A 170 17.28 5.24 -30.66
CA SER A 170 18.18 4.69 -29.67
C SER A 170 19.60 5.24 -29.84
N GLU A 171 20.40 5.11 -28.79
CA GLU A 171 21.83 5.42 -28.80
C GLU A 171 22.65 4.23 -28.27
N PRO A 172 23.46 3.57 -29.13
CA PRO A 172 23.59 3.81 -30.57
C PRO A 172 22.29 3.46 -31.31
N MET A 173 22.09 4.06 -32.48
CA MET A 173 20.97 3.70 -33.37
C MET A 173 21.03 2.21 -33.72
N ILE A 174 19.92 1.53 -33.52
CA ILE A 174 19.82 0.09 -33.79
C ILE A 174 19.39 -0.10 -35.24
N TYR A 175 20.28 -0.64 -36.06
CA TYR A 175 20.01 -1.11 -37.42
C TYR A 175 20.24 -2.61 -37.48
N ALA A 176 19.29 -3.38 -38.00
CA ALA A 176 19.49 -4.79 -38.34
C ALA A 176 20.41 -4.94 -39.58
N GLU A 177 21.68 -4.55 -39.48
CA GLU A 177 22.69 -4.79 -40.53
C GLU A 177 23.25 -6.22 -40.43
N GLY A 178 22.42 -7.21 -40.77
CA GLY A 178 22.86 -8.60 -40.96
C GLY A 178 23.13 -9.41 -39.68
N GLU A 179 23.12 -8.80 -38.49
CA GLU A 179 23.16 -9.49 -37.21
C GLU A 179 21.79 -9.48 -36.53
N PHE A 180 21.20 -10.67 -36.42
CA PHE A 180 19.85 -10.88 -35.88
C PHE A 180 19.88 -12.06 -34.88
N PRO A 181 19.12 -12.01 -33.77
CA PRO A 181 18.34 -10.89 -33.25
C PRO A 181 19.16 -9.98 -32.32
N LEU A 182 18.94 -8.66 -32.40
CA LEU A 182 19.37 -7.71 -31.37
C LEU A 182 18.32 -7.68 -30.25
N GLN A 183 18.75 -7.69 -28.98
CA GLN A 183 17.88 -7.57 -27.81
C GLN A 183 18.12 -6.26 -27.07
N PRO A 184 17.75 -5.11 -27.65
CA PRO A 184 17.95 -3.84 -26.99
C PRO A 184 16.99 -3.69 -25.82
N THR A 185 17.52 -3.37 -24.63
CA THR A 185 16.69 -2.95 -23.50
C THR A 185 16.51 -1.44 -23.51
N THR A 186 15.36 -0.94 -23.08
CA THR A 186 15.08 0.50 -23.01
C THR A 186 16.16 1.24 -22.22
N VAL A 187 16.71 0.61 -21.18
CA VAL A 187 17.73 1.20 -20.30
C VAL A 187 19.07 1.39 -20.99
N ASP A 188 19.48 0.44 -21.83
CA ASP A 188 20.80 0.49 -22.46
C ASP A 188 20.82 1.43 -23.68
N TYR A 189 19.66 1.67 -24.28
CA TYR A 189 19.55 2.29 -25.60
C TYR A 189 18.85 3.65 -25.60
N PHE A 190 18.15 4.07 -24.53
CA PHE A 190 17.51 5.39 -24.44
C PHE A 190 18.14 6.26 -23.34
N ILE A 191 19.45 6.47 -23.44
CA ILE A 191 20.28 7.13 -22.42
C ILE A 191 20.45 8.65 -22.63
N THR A 192 20.14 9.17 -23.82
CA THR A 192 20.29 10.61 -24.13
C THR A 192 18.97 11.37 -23.97
N PRO A 193 19.00 12.69 -23.66
CA PRO A 193 17.80 13.52 -23.65
C PRO A 193 17.02 13.49 -24.96
N GLU A 194 17.71 13.41 -26.10
CA GLU A 194 17.11 13.33 -27.43
C GLU A 194 16.34 12.03 -27.62
N ALA A 195 16.93 10.90 -27.21
CA ALA A 195 16.28 9.58 -27.24
C ALA A 195 15.06 9.54 -26.29
N LEU A 196 15.19 10.14 -25.09
CA LEU A 196 14.11 10.20 -24.11
C LEU A 196 12.86 10.94 -24.60
N ASN A 197 12.97 11.88 -25.55
CA ASN A 197 11.82 12.55 -26.16
C ASN A 197 10.83 11.57 -26.81
N TYR A 198 11.31 10.38 -27.20
CA TYR A 198 10.49 9.33 -27.82
C TYR A 198 9.93 8.33 -26.81
N ILE A 199 10.25 8.50 -25.52
CA ILE A 199 9.65 7.76 -24.41
C ILE A 199 8.85 8.74 -23.56
N PRO A 200 7.60 9.07 -23.96
CA PRO A 200 6.85 10.16 -23.34
C PRO A 200 6.60 9.97 -21.84
N GLY A 201 6.48 8.72 -21.38
CA GLY A 201 6.35 8.42 -19.95
C GLY A 201 7.59 8.83 -19.15
N ALA A 202 8.78 8.46 -19.63
CA ALA A 202 10.04 8.83 -19.00
C ALA A 202 10.30 10.34 -19.14
N TYR A 203 10.04 10.91 -20.31
CA TYR A 203 10.15 12.36 -20.57
C TYR A 203 9.27 13.20 -19.62
N ALA A 204 8.01 12.78 -19.44
CA ALA A 204 7.07 13.42 -18.51
C ALA A 204 7.39 13.14 -17.02
N ARG A 205 8.47 12.39 -16.74
CA ARG A 205 8.88 11.95 -15.40
C ARG A 205 7.77 11.19 -14.68
N ASN A 206 7.03 10.37 -15.42
CA ASN A 206 6.00 9.50 -14.85
C ASN A 206 6.67 8.57 -13.82
N PRO A 207 6.19 8.53 -12.56
CA PRO A 207 6.73 7.64 -11.53
C PRO A 207 6.78 6.16 -11.94
N LEU A 208 5.90 5.71 -12.84
CA LEU A 208 5.90 4.35 -13.38
C LEU A 208 6.97 4.09 -14.46
N SER A 209 7.56 5.14 -15.03
CA SER A 209 8.51 5.07 -16.15
C SER A 209 9.93 5.47 -15.76
N ILE A 210 10.34 5.19 -14.51
CA ILE A 210 11.71 5.45 -14.04
C ILE A 210 12.55 4.20 -14.30
N PHE A 211 13.59 4.33 -15.13
CA PHE A 211 14.46 3.22 -15.54
C PHE A 211 15.40 2.74 -14.42
N HIS A 212 15.94 3.68 -13.64
CA HIS A 212 16.86 3.38 -12.56
C HIS A 212 16.21 3.68 -11.22
N ARG A 213 15.46 2.69 -10.71
CA ARG A 213 14.79 2.80 -9.43
C ARG A 213 15.73 2.42 -8.29
N THR A 214 15.63 3.13 -7.17
CA THR A 214 16.44 2.87 -5.96
C THR A 214 15.61 2.33 -4.80
N GLN A 215 14.30 2.60 -4.77
CA GLN A 215 13.37 2.14 -3.73
C GLN A 215 12.11 1.52 -4.34
N PRO A 216 11.60 0.40 -3.80
CA PRO A 216 10.38 -0.24 -4.29
C PRO A 216 9.10 0.38 -3.72
N VAL A 217 9.23 1.49 -3.00
CA VAL A 217 8.13 2.25 -2.40
C VAL A 217 7.98 3.59 -3.11
N GLU A 218 6.74 4.04 -3.20
CA GLU A 218 6.38 5.39 -3.62
C GLU A 218 5.94 6.18 -2.40
N GLU A 219 6.55 7.34 -2.17
CA GLU A 219 5.99 8.33 -1.27
C GLU A 219 5.04 9.27 -2.00
N ALA A 220 3.87 9.48 -1.40
CA ALA A 220 2.82 10.29 -1.96
C ALA A 220 2.08 11.06 -0.88
N ILE A 221 1.30 12.04 -1.32
CA ILE A 221 0.31 12.75 -0.50
C ILE A 221 -1.08 12.65 -1.12
N ALA A 222 -2.10 12.86 -0.29
CA ALA A 222 -3.47 13.07 -0.74
C ALA A 222 -4.24 14.00 0.21
N GLU A 223 -5.19 14.75 -0.35
CA GLU A 223 -6.22 15.56 0.31
C GLU A 223 -7.64 15.06 -0.02
N GLY A 224 -7.80 13.76 -0.17
CA GLY A 224 -9.02 13.10 -0.62
C GLY A 224 -8.77 12.13 -1.76
N PHE A 225 -9.73 11.24 -1.98
CA PHE A 225 -9.69 10.30 -3.10
C PHE A 225 -9.53 11.06 -4.42
N GLY A 226 -8.67 10.56 -5.32
CA GLY A 226 -8.37 11.19 -6.61
C GLY A 226 -7.30 12.29 -6.58
N THR A 227 -6.74 12.64 -5.42
CA THR A 227 -5.66 13.65 -5.29
C THR A 227 -4.29 13.05 -5.01
N PHE A 228 -4.16 11.71 -5.14
CA PHE A 228 -2.89 11.00 -4.95
C PHE A 228 -1.79 11.60 -5.82
N THR A 229 -0.76 12.13 -5.18
CA THR A 229 0.33 12.82 -5.85
C THR A 229 1.66 12.34 -5.29
N THR A 230 2.53 11.82 -6.16
CA THR A 230 3.89 11.41 -5.80
C THR A 230 4.69 12.59 -5.25
N GLN A 231 5.40 12.38 -4.16
CA GLN A 231 6.27 13.38 -3.57
C GLN A 231 7.59 13.49 -4.35
N PRO A 232 8.21 14.69 -4.42
CA PRO A 232 9.51 14.87 -5.07
C PRO A 232 10.68 14.30 -4.25
N LYS A 233 10.52 14.19 -2.92
CA LYS A 233 11.51 13.58 -2.03
C LYS A 233 11.10 12.13 -1.70
N GLN A 234 12.10 11.28 -1.49
CA GLN A 234 11.94 9.87 -1.13
C GLN A 234 12.84 9.59 0.10
N ASN A 235 12.24 9.58 1.28
CA ASN A 235 12.85 9.29 2.57
C ASN A 235 12.55 7.85 3.05
N ALA A 236 11.37 7.35 2.73
CA ALA A 236 10.92 6.01 3.01
C ALA A 236 11.64 4.98 2.13
N VAL A 237 11.80 3.80 2.70
CA VAL A 237 12.37 2.62 2.06
C VAL A 237 11.41 1.46 2.24
N GLY A 238 11.57 0.44 1.41
CA GLY A 238 10.84 -0.80 1.62
C GLY A 238 11.53 -1.98 1.00
N TRP A 239 11.11 -3.17 1.39
CA TRP A 239 11.58 -4.43 0.82
C TRP A 239 10.62 -5.57 1.15
N GLY A 240 10.27 -6.35 0.15
CA GLY A 240 9.36 -7.49 0.24
C GLY A 240 10.05 -8.81 0.00
N ARG A 241 9.48 -9.88 0.54
CA ARG A 241 9.81 -11.25 0.18
C ARG A 241 8.51 -12.04 0.11
N TRP A 242 8.34 -12.77 -0.97
CA TRP A 242 7.28 -13.76 -1.09
C TRP A 242 7.88 -15.14 -0.85
N GLU A 243 7.28 -15.92 0.05
CA GLU A 243 7.71 -17.29 0.33
C GLU A 243 6.53 -18.12 0.80
N LYS A 244 6.29 -19.26 0.13
CA LYS A 244 5.26 -20.25 0.49
C LYS A 244 3.85 -19.66 0.64
N GLY A 245 3.43 -18.86 -0.34
CA GLY A 245 2.08 -18.29 -0.36
C GLY A 245 1.87 -17.12 0.60
N VAL A 246 2.94 -16.49 1.06
CA VAL A 246 2.88 -15.35 2.00
C VAL A 246 3.83 -14.27 1.54
N TRP A 247 3.31 -13.04 1.45
CA TRP A 247 4.14 -11.84 1.35
C TRP A 247 4.55 -11.36 2.74
N ARG A 248 5.80 -10.95 2.88
CA ARG A 248 6.34 -10.22 4.03
C ARG A 248 7.00 -8.97 3.50
N VAL A 249 6.46 -7.80 3.82
CA VAL A 249 6.92 -6.51 3.29
C VAL A 249 7.27 -5.56 4.42
N ILE A 250 8.48 -5.02 4.36
CA ILE A 250 8.93 -3.93 5.19
C ILE A 250 8.61 -2.62 4.49
N ILE A 251 7.98 -1.70 5.22
CA ILE A 251 7.94 -0.28 4.90
C ILE A 251 8.55 0.47 6.08
N ALA A 252 9.58 1.26 5.84
CA ALA A 252 10.30 1.99 6.88
C ALA A 252 10.54 3.44 6.47
N ARG A 253 10.56 4.35 7.45
CA ARG A 253 10.86 5.76 7.21
C ARG A 253 11.48 6.42 8.44
N PRO A 254 12.17 7.56 8.28
CA PRO A 254 12.59 8.36 9.42
C PRO A 254 11.38 8.90 10.20
N ILE A 255 11.47 8.93 11.54
CA ILE A 255 10.45 9.46 12.45
C ILE A 255 10.29 10.97 12.26
N VAL A 256 11.41 11.67 12.10
CA VAL A 256 11.50 13.10 11.82
C VAL A 256 12.12 13.29 10.45
N THR A 257 11.48 14.08 9.60
CA THR A 257 11.99 14.48 8.29
C THR A 257 11.85 15.99 8.11
N ASP A 258 12.59 16.54 7.15
CA ASP A 258 12.51 17.96 6.76
C ASP A 258 11.43 18.21 5.69
N ASP A 259 10.72 17.18 5.25
CA ASP A 259 9.65 17.29 4.26
C ASP A 259 8.33 17.68 4.93
N PRO A 260 7.73 18.84 4.63
CA PRO A 260 6.45 19.26 5.19
C PRO A 260 5.26 18.37 4.76
N ASN A 261 5.46 17.45 3.83
CA ASN A 261 4.46 16.50 3.34
C ASN A 261 4.53 15.14 4.04
N ASP A 262 5.58 14.89 4.83
CA ASP A 262 5.69 13.70 5.64
C ASP A 262 4.94 13.87 6.95
N ALA A 263 4.20 12.83 7.35
CA ALA A 263 3.54 12.85 8.64
C ALA A 263 4.57 12.86 9.79
N SER A 264 4.35 13.62 10.86
CA SER A 264 5.20 13.51 12.05
C SER A 264 4.83 12.27 12.85
N ILE A 265 5.82 11.45 13.23
CA ILE A 265 5.61 10.31 14.12
C ILE A 265 5.83 10.77 15.56
N THR A 266 4.78 10.71 16.38
CA THR A 266 4.84 11.03 17.83
C THR A 266 4.61 9.76 18.65
N GLU A 267 4.56 9.86 19.99
CA GLU A 267 4.27 8.72 20.88
C GLU A 267 2.94 8.02 20.54
N LYS A 268 1.98 8.77 19.99
CA LYS A 268 0.69 8.26 19.52
C LYS A 268 0.38 8.80 18.13
N THR A 269 0.22 7.90 17.17
CA THR A 269 -0.21 8.24 15.81
C THR A 269 -1.21 7.20 15.31
N TYR A 270 -1.56 7.28 14.02
CA TYR A 270 -2.49 6.35 13.40
C TYR A 270 -1.98 5.94 12.03
N ALA A 271 -2.34 4.75 11.60
CA ALA A 271 -2.13 4.31 10.23
C ALA A 271 -3.39 3.65 9.67
N ALA A 272 -3.63 3.88 8.39
CA ALA A 272 -4.56 3.11 7.58
C ALA A 272 -3.76 2.27 6.59
N PHE A 273 -4.33 1.16 6.15
CA PHE A 273 -3.64 0.19 5.30
C PHE A 273 -4.44 -0.09 4.05
N ALA A 274 -3.74 -0.43 2.98
CA ALA A 274 -4.36 -1.00 1.79
C ALA A 274 -3.47 -2.10 1.20
N VAL A 275 -4.08 -3.12 0.63
CA VAL A 275 -3.39 -4.26 0.01
C VAL A 275 -4.10 -4.67 -1.28
N TRP A 276 -3.30 -5.08 -2.26
CA TRP A 276 -3.75 -5.50 -3.59
C TRP A 276 -3.12 -6.86 -3.91
N ASN A 277 -3.97 -7.79 -4.34
CA ASN A 277 -3.58 -9.07 -4.90
C ASN A 277 -3.64 -8.98 -6.44
N GLY A 278 -2.50 -9.16 -7.09
CA GLY A 278 -2.33 -9.02 -8.53
C GLY A 278 -3.11 -10.06 -9.34
N SER A 279 -3.09 -11.33 -8.92
CA SER A 279 -3.81 -12.42 -9.58
C SER A 279 -5.33 -12.27 -9.50
N ALA A 280 -5.83 -11.65 -8.42
CA ALA A 280 -7.23 -11.24 -8.25
C ALA A 280 -7.60 -9.98 -9.07
N LYS A 281 -6.65 -9.44 -9.84
CA LYS A 281 -6.79 -8.22 -10.66
C LYS A 281 -7.04 -6.96 -9.84
N ASN A 282 -6.55 -6.92 -8.60
CA ASN A 282 -6.64 -5.72 -7.77
C ASN A 282 -5.67 -4.66 -8.31
N VAL A 283 -6.18 -3.45 -8.51
CA VAL A 283 -5.38 -2.29 -8.96
C VAL A 283 -6.14 -1.00 -8.68
N GLY A 284 -5.43 0.09 -8.38
CA GLY A 284 -6.05 1.39 -8.15
C GLY A 284 -7.05 1.33 -7.00
N ALA A 285 -8.31 1.67 -7.26
CA ALA A 285 -9.36 1.62 -6.25
C ALA A 285 -9.86 0.21 -5.90
N ARG A 286 -9.66 -0.80 -6.77
CA ARG A 286 -10.02 -2.20 -6.49
C ARG A 286 -8.98 -2.80 -5.54
N LYS A 287 -9.25 -2.68 -4.24
CA LYS A 287 -8.31 -3.00 -3.17
C LYS A 287 -9.02 -3.39 -1.89
N HIS A 288 -8.29 -4.04 -1.00
CA HIS A 288 -8.68 -4.18 0.40
C HIS A 288 -8.09 -3.01 1.19
N TYR A 289 -8.83 -2.51 2.18
CA TYR A 289 -8.34 -1.43 3.03
C TYR A 289 -8.76 -1.63 4.49
N ALA A 290 -8.00 -1.02 5.39
CA ALA A 290 -8.36 -0.86 6.80
C ALA A 290 -8.43 0.64 7.14
N PRO A 291 -9.39 1.06 7.99
CA PRO A 291 -9.48 2.44 8.47
C PRO A 291 -8.31 2.76 9.43
N TRP A 292 -8.37 3.91 10.11
CA TRP A 292 -7.36 4.30 11.08
C TRP A 292 -7.23 3.29 12.23
N ILE A 293 -6.04 2.74 12.36
CA ILE A 293 -5.57 1.89 13.46
C ILE A 293 -4.58 2.71 14.28
N GLU A 294 -4.73 2.69 15.60
CA GLU A 294 -3.84 3.41 16.50
C GLU A 294 -2.45 2.76 16.53
N ILE A 295 -1.40 3.58 16.53
CA ILE A 295 -0.02 3.16 16.72
C ILE A 295 0.50 3.81 18.01
N GLU A 296 0.94 2.97 18.94
CA GLU A 296 1.66 3.36 20.14
C GLU A 296 3.16 3.17 19.90
N VAL A 297 3.92 4.26 19.96
CA VAL A 297 5.39 4.21 19.84
C VAL A 297 5.98 4.19 21.24
N GLU A 298 6.65 3.08 21.59
CA GLU A 298 7.34 2.95 22.88
C GLU A 298 8.35 4.09 23.04
N LYS A 299 8.51 4.60 24.26
CA LYS A 299 9.48 5.67 24.54
C LYS A 299 10.92 5.17 24.50
#